data_AF-A0A956DHZ0-F1
#
_entry.id   AF-A0A956DHZ0-F1
#
_cell.length_a   1.000
_cell.length_b   1.000
_cell.length_c   1.000
_cell.angle_alpha   90.00
_cell.angle_beta   90.00
_cell.angle_gamma   90.00
#
_symmetry.space_group_name_H-M   'P 1'
#
loop_
_entity.id
_entity.type
_entity.pdbx_description
1 polymer ?
#
loop_
_entity_poly.entity_id
_entity_poly.type
_entity_poly.pdbx_seq_one_letter_code
_entity_poly.pdbx_strand_id
1 'polypeptide(L)'
;MPYFVKLPDPIEAGDEPVERYVNIINGMSTIGQRQLRRTGYGGYEVDTAATLCSIFQMMRRGELARPPLAEPSAGPVTFFDVGSNCGHFTMLCKGLWPDACVVSFEPTPDTYSQLSQVIRANLMDVRTENVAVGAEEGEVTLYLSSKSDSSNSLNPSFREHKGTVQVRCITLDGYCERSEIAPHVVKIDTETFEEAVLRGSVELLKRQHPFIVVEVLQKAGADTAERITKLIRDVGGYILYRITDADVLERHDAITGSSDGDHLNWLLSPVELGDDFFGTMAAWRKSIRECTKSTNVAPRVGRAVPAEGGRILEAAKRARLAGDTATAVARYEEAAGLGATTAHYWLGRMAEDTAAYEVSLRHYTTGAAADEPAAIRGLARAYALGRGVDKDVTKAQELLEKGVAFGDKRSALELAKLVKEQSSPEDAMRWYERAAAIGATQAYYHLARYHEDKKQYDRSLAYYLEGAERGEAACMRGVARAYELGRGAKVDKDLAAGWSKRAEEATAK
;
A
#
# COMPACT_ATOMS: atom_id res chain seq x y z
N MET A 1 5.28 -12.43 -0.82
CA MET A 1 6.19 -11.33 -1.22
C MET A 1 5.34 -10.11 -1.56
N PRO A 2 5.75 -8.88 -1.19
CA PRO A 2 5.08 -7.67 -1.64
C PRO A 2 5.08 -7.61 -3.18
N TYR A 3 4.00 -7.08 -3.76
CA TYR A 3 3.89 -6.85 -5.20
C TYR A 3 3.68 -5.36 -5.40
N PHE A 4 4.52 -4.75 -6.22
CA PHE A 4 4.51 -3.31 -6.44
C PHE A 4 3.90 -2.99 -7.80
N VAL A 5 3.02 -1.99 -7.81
CA VAL A 5 2.36 -1.50 -9.02
C VAL A 5 2.85 -0.07 -9.26
N LYS A 6 3.29 0.23 -10.49
CA LYS A 6 3.71 1.58 -10.86
C LYS A 6 2.48 2.50 -10.85
N LEU A 7 2.57 3.60 -10.14
CA LEU A 7 1.61 4.70 -10.23
C LEU A 7 1.94 5.56 -11.46
N PRO A 8 0.92 6.14 -12.13
CA PRO A 8 1.17 7.09 -13.20
C PRO A 8 1.95 8.30 -12.68
N ASP A 9 2.88 8.77 -13.50
CA ASP A 9 3.71 9.92 -13.20
C ASP A 9 2.90 11.20 -13.47
N PRO A 10 2.99 12.22 -12.61
CA PRO A 10 2.31 13.49 -12.86
C PRO A 10 2.98 14.18 -14.05
N ILE A 11 2.21 14.87 -14.88
CA ILE A 11 2.79 15.75 -15.91
C ILE A 11 3.24 17.02 -15.20
N GLU A 12 4.42 16.99 -14.60
CA GLU A 12 5.11 18.19 -14.13
C GLU A 12 6.01 18.71 -15.25
N ALA A 13 5.83 19.97 -15.63
CA ALA A 13 6.74 20.65 -16.53
C ALA A 13 7.97 21.10 -15.72
N GLY A 14 9.07 20.36 -15.79
CA GLY A 14 10.38 20.82 -15.32
C GLY A 14 11.10 19.95 -14.30
N ASP A 15 10.43 18.98 -13.67
CA ASP A 15 11.05 18.04 -12.73
C ASP A 15 11.23 16.65 -13.36
N GLU A 16 12.31 15.94 -13.02
CA GLU A 16 12.51 14.55 -13.45
C GLU A 16 11.38 13.67 -12.90
N PRO A 17 10.79 12.78 -13.71
CA PRO A 17 9.71 11.91 -13.25
C PRO A 17 10.19 11.03 -12.09
N VAL A 18 9.63 11.27 -10.89
CA VAL A 18 9.88 10.42 -9.72
C VAL A 18 9.01 9.18 -9.86
N GLU A 19 9.63 8.03 -10.20
CA GLU A 19 8.90 6.76 -10.31
C GLU A 19 8.26 6.40 -8.96
N ARG A 20 6.92 6.36 -8.92
CA ARG A 20 6.15 6.00 -7.73
C ARG A 20 5.57 4.60 -7.85
N TYR A 21 5.56 3.88 -6.73
CA TYR A 21 5.05 2.51 -6.66
C TYR A 21 4.19 2.33 -5.42
N VAL A 22 3.14 1.51 -5.55
CA VAL A 22 2.31 1.07 -4.43
C VAL A 22 2.40 -0.43 -4.23
N ASN A 23 2.61 -0.85 -3.00
CA ASN A 23 2.60 -2.24 -2.57
C ASN A 23 1.15 -2.72 -2.42
N ILE A 24 0.67 -3.55 -3.34
CA ILE A 24 -0.67 -4.14 -3.26
C ILE A 24 -0.69 -5.47 -2.50
N ILE A 25 0.40 -5.79 -1.77
CA ILE A 25 0.62 -7.04 -1.02
C ILE A 25 0.70 -8.23 -1.99
N ASN A 26 0.95 -9.45 -1.50
CA ASN A 26 0.90 -10.68 -2.31
C ASN A 26 -0.55 -11.02 -2.74
N GLY A 27 -1.26 -10.04 -3.31
CA GLY A 27 -2.69 -10.00 -3.52
C GLY A 27 -3.14 -10.87 -4.68
N MET A 28 -3.65 -12.06 -4.36
CA MET A 28 -4.63 -12.74 -5.21
C MET A 28 -6.01 -12.76 -4.55
N SER A 29 -6.22 -12.00 -3.48
CA SER A 29 -7.43 -12.04 -2.66
C SER A 29 -8.60 -11.33 -3.36
N THR A 30 -8.36 -10.12 -3.90
CA THR A 30 -9.41 -9.35 -4.60
C THR A 30 -9.25 -9.35 -6.13
N ILE A 31 -10.35 -9.17 -6.87
CA ILE A 31 -10.29 -8.93 -8.34
C ILE A 31 -9.43 -7.71 -8.65
N GLY A 32 -9.58 -6.66 -7.85
CA GLY A 32 -8.83 -5.43 -7.98
C GLY A 32 -7.31 -5.65 -7.99
N GLN A 33 -6.80 -6.35 -6.98
CA GLN A 33 -5.39 -6.73 -6.89
C GLN A 33 -4.96 -7.60 -8.07
N ARG A 34 -5.78 -8.59 -8.47
CA ARG A 34 -5.48 -9.47 -9.62
C ARG A 34 -5.38 -8.68 -10.93
N GLN A 35 -6.27 -7.72 -11.15
CA GLN A 35 -6.28 -6.88 -12.35
C GLN A 35 -5.05 -5.97 -12.39
N LEU A 36 -4.74 -5.26 -11.31
CA LEU A 36 -3.54 -4.42 -11.23
C LEU A 36 -2.24 -5.22 -11.47
N ARG A 37 -2.16 -6.47 -11.01
CA ARG A 37 -1.01 -7.35 -11.34
C ARG A 37 -0.94 -7.72 -12.81
N ARG A 38 -2.10 -7.99 -13.42
CA ARG A 38 -2.19 -8.48 -14.80
C ARG A 38 -1.91 -7.39 -15.82
N THR A 39 -2.38 -6.16 -15.56
CA THR A 39 -2.37 -5.08 -16.55
C THR A 39 -1.71 -3.80 -16.07
N GLY A 40 -1.42 -3.65 -14.77
CA GLY A 40 -1.17 -2.33 -14.17
C GLY A 40 -2.40 -1.43 -14.23
N TYR A 41 -2.22 -0.15 -13.92
CA TYR A 41 -3.28 0.86 -14.06
C TYR A 41 -3.69 1.08 -15.52
N GLY A 42 -2.82 0.82 -16.49
CA GLY A 42 -3.10 0.95 -17.92
C GLY A 42 -4.18 0.01 -18.47
N GLY A 43 -4.63 -0.97 -17.69
CA GLY A 43 -5.77 -1.83 -18.02
C GLY A 43 -6.90 -1.79 -17.00
N TYR A 44 -7.00 -0.73 -16.19
CA TYR A 44 -8.07 -0.54 -15.20
C TYR A 44 -8.63 0.87 -15.32
N GLU A 45 -9.83 1.00 -15.91
CA GLU A 45 -10.59 2.25 -15.98
C GLU A 45 -9.76 3.51 -16.29
N VAL A 46 -8.99 3.45 -17.38
CA VAL A 46 -8.01 4.48 -17.74
C VAL A 46 -8.64 5.87 -17.80
N ASP A 47 -9.82 6.00 -18.40
CA ASP A 47 -10.49 7.29 -18.61
C ASP A 47 -11.06 7.86 -17.31
N THR A 48 -11.63 7.00 -16.45
CA THR A 48 -12.06 7.36 -15.08
C THR A 48 -10.88 7.85 -14.25
N ALA A 49 -9.76 7.10 -14.27
CA ALA A 49 -8.55 7.45 -13.55
C ALA A 49 -7.93 8.75 -14.07
N ALA A 50 -7.90 8.97 -15.38
CA ALA A 50 -7.40 10.21 -15.99
C ALA A 50 -8.25 11.42 -15.61
N THR A 51 -9.58 11.26 -15.58
CA THR A 51 -10.51 12.30 -15.16
C THR A 51 -10.26 12.70 -13.70
N LEU A 52 -10.19 11.72 -12.79
CA LEU A 52 -9.92 11.97 -11.37
C LEU A 52 -8.54 12.61 -11.14
N CYS A 53 -7.49 12.10 -11.79
CA CYS A 53 -6.15 12.66 -11.67
C CYS A 53 -6.07 14.11 -12.16
N SER A 54 -6.85 14.46 -13.20
CA SER A 54 -6.96 15.83 -13.71
C SER A 54 -7.61 16.76 -12.70
N ILE A 55 -8.73 16.34 -12.10
CA ILE A 55 -9.39 17.09 -11.02
C ILE A 55 -8.42 17.33 -9.86
N PHE A 56 -7.75 16.28 -9.37
CA PHE A 56 -6.80 16.38 -8.26
C PHE A 56 -5.61 17.30 -8.59
N GLN A 57 -4.99 17.14 -9.77
CA GLN A 57 -3.86 17.96 -10.19
C GLN A 57 -4.25 19.43 -10.30
N MET A 58 -5.35 19.74 -11.00
CA MET A 58 -5.75 21.13 -11.21
C MET A 58 -6.23 21.79 -9.90
N MET A 59 -6.91 21.07 -9.01
CA MET A 59 -7.24 21.59 -7.67
C MET A 59 -6.00 21.82 -6.79
N ARG A 60 -4.98 20.97 -6.93
CA ARG A 60 -3.69 21.14 -6.23
C ARG A 60 -2.96 22.39 -6.70
N ARG A 61 -3.05 22.70 -7.99
CA ARG A 61 -2.45 23.88 -8.62
C ARG A 61 -3.28 25.16 -8.47
N GLY A 62 -4.51 25.06 -7.97
CA GLY A 62 -5.44 26.18 -7.90
C GLY A 62 -6.03 26.59 -9.26
N GLU A 63 -5.88 25.73 -10.27
CA GLU A 63 -6.41 25.91 -11.63
C GLU A 63 -7.88 25.48 -11.75
N LEU A 64 -8.34 24.66 -10.80
CA LEU A 64 -9.72 24.25 -10.66
C LEU A 64 -10.23 24.66 -9.27
N ALA A 65 -11.34 25.39 -9.23
CA ALA A 65 -11.92 25.87 -7.99
C ALA A 65 -12.33 24.71 -7.07
N ARG A 66 -12.09 24.88 -5.77
CA ARG A 66 -12.46 23.91 -4.74
C ARG A 66 -13.88 24.21 -4.25
N PRO A 67 -14.80 23.23 -4.30
CA PRO A 67 -16.11 23.39 -3.68
C PRO A 67 -15.99 23.48 -2.12
N PRO A 68 -16.87 24.21 -1.41
CA PRO A 68 -17.97 24.98 -1.96
C PRO A 68 -17.44 26.24 -2.65
N LEU A 69 -17.96 26.55 -3.83
CA LEU A 69 -17.42 27.61 -4.69
C LEU A 69 -17.58 29.04 -4.12
N ALA A 70 -18.31 29.18 -3.01
CA ALA A 70 -18.63 30.47 -2.37
C ALA A 70 -17.56 30.94 -1.36
N GLU A 71 -16.70 30.06 -0.84
CA GLU A 71 -15.65 30.43 0.12
C GLU A 71 -14.33 29.73 -0.21
N PRO A 72 -13.16 30.41 -0.10
CA PRO A 72 -11.87 29.76 -0.30
C PRO A 72 -11.64 28.68 0.78
N SER A 73 -11.74 27.42 0.38
CA SER A 73 -11.45 26.26 1.23
C SER A 73 -9.96 26.26 1.62
N ALA A 74 -9.67 26.55 2.89
CA ALA A 74 -8.36 26.40 3.50
C ALA A 74 -8.20 24.97 4.04
N GLY A 75 -7.15 24.27 3.61
CA GLY A 75 -6.88 22.90 4.04
C GLY A 75 -6.55 21.95 2.88
N PRO A 76 -6.27 20.67 3.19
CA PRO A 76 -6.07 19.65 2.16
C PRO A 76 -7.37 19.36 1.40
N VAL A 77 -7.25 18.95 0.13
CA VAL A 77 -8.40 18.44 -0.60
C VAL A 77 -8.89 17.14 0.05
N THR A 78 -10.20 17.00 0.10
CA THR A 78 -10.89 15.85 0.68
C THR A 78 -11.49 15.00 -0.44
N PHE A 79 -11.16 13.71 -0.45
CA PHE A 79 -11.65 12.73 -1.42
C PHE A 79 -12.38 11.59 -0.72
N PHE A 80 -13.61 11.30 -1.14
CA PHE A 80 -14.37 10.14 -0.69
C PHE A 80 -14.36 9.06 -1.79
N ASP A 81 -13.88 7.87 -1.45
CA ASP A 81 -13.84 6.70 -2.32
C ASP A 81 -14.90 5.69 -1.86
N VAL A 82 -16.10 5.75 -2.45
CA VAL A 82 -17.28 4.97 -2.03
C VAL A 82 -17.37 3.70 -2.87
N GLY A 83 -17.29 2.54 -2.21
CA GLY A 83 -17.13 1.25 -2.90
C GLY A 83 -15.68 0.98 -3.29
N SER A 84 -14.76 1.41 -2.44
CA SER A 84 -13.33 1.51 -2.74
C SER A 84 -12.61 0.20 -3.07
N ASN A 85 -13.20 -0.98 -2.81
CA ASN A 85 -12.57 -2.28 -3.01
C ASN A 85 -11.18 -2.34 -2.34
N CYS A 86 -10.10 -2.58 -3.09
CA CYS A 86 -8.73 -2.56 -2.57
C CYS A 86 -8.04 -1.19 -2.69
N GLY A 87 -8.80 -0.13 -2.95
CA GLY A 87 -8.36 1.26 -2.87
C GLY A 87 -7.64 1.78 -4.12
N HIS A 88 -8.07 1.41 -5.34
CA HIS A 88 -7.38 1.83 -6.58
C HIS A 88 -7.31 3.34 -6.71
N PHE A 89 -8.45 4.02 -6.58
CA PHE A 89 -8.55 5.47 -6.70
C PHE A 89 -8.01 6.17 -5.46
N THR A 90 -8.20 5.58 -4.27
CA THR A 90 -7.51 5.99 -3.04
C THR A 90 -5.98 6.06 -3.23
N MET A 91 -5.36 5.02 -3.78
CA MET A 91 -3.92 4.99 -4.05
C MET A 91 -3.47 5.99 -5.12
N LEU A 92 -4.28 6.22 -6.17
CA LEU A 92 -4.00 7.27 -7.16
C LEU A 92 -4.02 8.66 -6.52
N CYS A 93 -5.04 8.95 -5.72
CA CYS A 93 -5.17 10.22 -5.01
C CYS A 93 -3.99 10.46 -4.07
N LYS A 94 -3.69 9.52 -3.15
CA LYS A 94 -2.55 9.65 -2.23
C LYS A 94 -1.20 9.67 -2.94
N GLY A 95 -1.08 8.97 -4.06
CA GLY A 95 0.10 8.99 -4.91
C GLY A 95 0.37 10.40 -5.46
N LEU A 96 -0.65 11.02 -6.03
CA LEU A 96 -0.59 12.36 -6.64
C LEU A 96 -0.56 13.50 -5.60
N TRP A 97 -1.26 13.32 -4.50
CA TRP A 97 -1.41 14.33 -3.44
C TRP A 97 -1.34 13.66 -2.06
N PRO A 98 -0.13 13.45 -1.52
CA PRO A 98 0.07 12.79 -0.23
C PRO A 98 -0.64 13.47 0.94
N ASP A 99 -0.84 14.78 0.88
CA ASP A 99 -1.52 15.56 1.92
C ASP A 99 -3.05 15.54 1.80
N ALA A 100 -3.63 14.95 0.75
CA ALA A 100 -5.08 14.86 0.61
C ALA A 100 -5.69 14.05 1.77
N CYS A 101 -6.80 14.56 2.31
CA CYS A 101 -7.65 13.84 3.26
C CYS A 101 -8.50 12.83 2.49
N VAL A 102 -8.27 11.53 2.70
CA VAL A 102 -9.02 10.48 1.98
C VAL A 102 -9.83 9.66 2.95
N VAL A 103 -11.10 9.45 2.61
CA VAL A 103 -11.98 8.51 3.30
C VAL A 103 -12.44 7.44 2.32
N SER A 104 -12.13 6.18 2.61
CA SER A 104 -12.48 5.03 1.76
C SER A 104 -13.53 4.17 2.45
N PHE A 105 -14.65 3.93 1.76
CA PHE A 105 -15.76 3.12 2.26
C PHE A 105 -15.77 1.78 1.52
N GLU A 106 -15.71 0.67 2.25
CA GLU A 106 -15.81 -0.68 1.68
C GLU A 106 -16.72 -1.55 2.57
N PRO A 107 -17.88 -1.99 2.08
CA PRO A 107 -18.83 -2.74 2.89
C PRO A 107 -18.41 -4.19 3.14
N THR A 108 -17.71 -4.85 2.22
CA THR A 108 -17.39 -6.27 2.33
C THR A 108 -16.25 -6.48 3.35
N PRO A 109 -16.44 -7.19 4.47
CA PRO A 109 -15.42 -7.30 5.53
C PRO A 109 -14.07 -7.84 5.06
N ASP A 110 -14.07 -8.87 4.20
CA ASP A 110 -12.83 -9.46 3.66
C ASP A 110 -12.11 -8.48 2.73
N THR A 111 -12.83 -7.81 1.84
CA THR A 111 -12.28 -6.79 0.93
C THR A 111 -11.76 -5.59 1.73
N TYR A 112 -12.49 -5.13 2.73
CA TYR A 112 -12.08 -4.07 3.66
C TYR A 112 -10.80 -4.43 4.41
N SER A 113 -10.65 -5.69 4.84
CA SER A 113 -9.41 -6.17 5.45
C SER A 113 -8.24 -6.07 4.47
N GLN A 114 -8.46 -6.39 3.19
CA GLN A 114 -7.41 -6.22 2.16
C GLN A 114 -7.08 -4.75 1.91
N LEU A 115 -8.08 -3.86 1.78
CA LEU A 115 -7.90 -2.41 1.69
C LEU A 115 -7.04 -1.90 2.85
N SER A 116 -7.44 -2.21 4.08
CA SER A 116 -6.74 -1.80 5.30
C SER A 116 -5.28 -2.27 5.30
N GLN A 117 -5.02 -3.49 4.83
CA GLN A 117 -3.66 -4.01 4.73
C GLN A 117 -2.86 -3.25 3.66
N VAL A 118 -3.44 -3.00 2.47
CA VAL A 118 -2.78 -2.23 1.40
C VAL A 118 -2.43 -0.82 1.89
N ILE A 119 -3.36 -0.11 2.53
CA ILE A 119 -3.11 1.23 3.10
C ILE A 119 -1.95 1.19 4.11
N ARG A 120 -1.96 0.24 5.05
CA ARG A 120 -0.87 0.08 6.05
C ARG A 120 0.46 -0.27 5.40
N ALA A 121 0.46 -1.13 4.39
CA ALA A 121 1.67 -1.57 3.69
C ALA A 121 2.34 -0.43 2.90
N ASN A 122 1.62 0.65 2.63
CA ASN A 122 2.11 1.85 1.95
C ASN A 122 2.24 3.06 2.90
N LEU A 123 1.98 2.89 4.20
CA LEU A 123 2.00 3.96 5.21
C LEU A 123 1.15 5.18 4.81
N MET A 124 0.04 4.93 4.12
CA MET A 124 -0.84 5.99 3.67
C MET A 124 -1.75 6.43 4.83
N ASP A 125 -1.82 7.75 5.06
CA ASP A 125 -2.80 8.35 5.94
C ASP A 125 -4.16 8.43 5.22
N VAL A 126 -5.01 7.42 5.46
CA VAL A 126 -6.35 7.24 4.88
C VAL A 126 -7.28 6.73 5.96
N ARG A 127 -8.46 7.35 6.08
CA ARG A 127 -9.53 6.86 6.96
C ARG A 127 -10.33 5.80 6.21
N THR A 128 -10.30 4.56 6.70
CA THR A 128 -11.06 3.45 6.09
C THR A 128 -12.29 3.12 6.94
N GLU A 129 -13.44 2.97 6.31
CA GLU A 129 -14.73 2.67 6.96
C GLU A 129 -15.31 1.36 6.42
N ASN A 130 -15.54 0.36 7.31
CA ASN A 130 -16.19 -0.90 6.91
C ASN A 130 -17.71 -0.80 6.99
N VAL A 131 -18.27 -0.03 6.07
CA VAL A 131 -19.70 0.29 6.00
C VAL A 131 -20.16 0.34 4.56
N ALA A 132 -21.44 0.04 4.34
CA ALA A 132 -22.12 0.43 3.12
C ALA A 132 -22.52 1.90 3.18
N VAL A 133 -22.57 2.54 2.03
CA VAL A 133 -23.13 3.88 1.88
C VAL A 133 -24.43 3.77 1.08
N GLY A 134 -25.49 4.43 1.56
CA GLY A 134 -26.82 4.30 0.99
C GLY A 134 -27.76 5.43 1.38
N ALA A 135 -29.06 5.24 1.11
CA ALA A 135 -30.07 6.27 1.32
C ALA A 135 -30.50 6.45 2.78
N GLU A 136 -30.32 5.42 3.62
CA GLU A 136 -30.78 5.38 5.01
C GLU A 136 -29.73 4.69 5.91
N GLU A 137 -29.68 5.09 7.19
CA GLU A 137 -28.81 4.45 8.17
C GLU A 137 -29.46 3.20 8.77
N GLY A 138 -28.67 2.15 8.98
CA GLY A 138 -29.17 0.92 9.60
C GLY A 138 -28.28 -0.29 9.33
N GLU A 139 -28.81 -1.48 9.58
CA GLU A 139 -28.18 -2.72 9.13
C GLU A 139 -28.82 -3.17 7.82
N VAL A 140 -27.98 -3.55 6.86
CA VAL A 140 -28.41 -4.03 5.54
C VAL A 140 -27.74 -5.36 5.24
N THR A 141 -28.42 -6.17 4.43
CA THR A 141 -27.89 -7.45 3.96
C THR A 141 -27.11 -7.25 2.67
N LEU A 142 -25.81 -7.52 2.71
CA LEU A 142 -24.95 -7.57 1.54
C LEU A 142 -24.91 -8.98 0.96
N TYR A 143 -25.19 -9.09 -0.33
CA TYR A 143 -25.21 -10.36 -1.05
C TYR A 143 -23.84 -10.62 -1.67
N LEU A 144 -23.20 -11.72 -1.23
CA LEU A 144 -21.85 -12.08 -1.66
C LEU A 144 -21.91 -12.89 -2.95
N SER A 145 -21.26 -12.38 -3.99
CA SER A 145 -21.25 -13.00 -5.31
C SER A 145 -20.59 -14.37 -5.28
N SER A 146 -21.15 -15.29 -6.06
CA SER A 146 -20.59 -16.63 -6.26
C SER A 146 -19.29 -16.66 -7.08
N LYS A 147 -19.00 -15.59 -7.84
CA LYS A 147 -17.93 -15.52 -8.84
C LYS A 147 -16.82 -14.52 -8.50
N SER A 148 -17.12 -13.44 -7.78
CA SER A 148 -16.35 -12.20 -7.90
C SER A 148 -16.67 -11.22 -6.77
N ASP A 149 -15.67 -10.81 -5.99
CA ASP A 149 -15.79 -9.80 -4.93
C ASP A 149 -16.19 -8.40 -5.46
N SER A 150 -15.78 -8.04 -6.69
CA SER A 150 -16.28 -6.86 -7.43
C SER A 150 -17.65 -7.11 -8.06
N SER A 151 -18.53 -7.79 -7.36
CA SER A 151 -19.93 -7.99 -7.76
C SER A 151 -20.82 -8.21 -6.53
N ASN A 152 -20.30 -7.94 -5.34
CA ASN A 152 -21.10 -7.94 -4.13
C ASN A 152 -21.98 -6.70 -4.17
N SER A 153 -23.27 -6.89 -3.90
CA SER A 153 -24.24 -5.79 -4.01
C SER A 153 -25.25 -5.89 -2.88
N LEU A 154 -25.82 -4.75 -2.51
CA LEU A 154 -27.00 -4.69 -1.65
C LEU A 154 -28.29 -5.04 -2.42
N ASN A 155 -28.21 -5.15 -3.75
CA ASN A 155 -29.32 -5.54 -4.60
C ASN A 155 -29.40 -7.09 -4.72
N PRO A 156 -30.43 -7.76 -4.13
CA PRO A 156 -30.56 -9.22 -4.18
C PRO A 156 -30.74 -9.77 -5.59
N SER A 157 -31.23 -8.94 -6.53
CA SER A 157 -31.53 -9.33 -7.90
C SER A 157 -30.37 -9.09 -8.87
N PHE A 158 -29.23 -8.56 -8.43
CA PHE A 158 -28.11 -8.24 -9.30
C PHE A 158 -27.48 -9.50 -9.92
N ARG A 159 -27.13 -10.52 -9.10
CA ARG A 159 -26.51 -11.80 -9.52
C ARG A 159 -26.76 -12.95 -8.52
N GLU A 160 -26.50 -14.18 -8.94
CA GLU A 160 -26.54 -15.40 -8.10
C GLU A 160 -25.49 -15.33 -6.97
N HIS A 161 -25.95 -15.37 -5.72
CA HIS A 161 -25.14 -15.19 -4.51
C HIS A 161 -24.82 -16.53 -3.83
N LYS A 162 -23.65 -16.62 -3.19
CA LYS A 162 -23.19 -17.81 -2.41
C LYS A 162 -23.41 -17.66 -0.90
N GLY A 163 -23.77 -16.47 -0.44
CA GLY A 163 -24.00 -16.17 0.97
C GLY A 163 -24.40 -14.71 1.17
N THR A 164 -24.67 -14.35 2.42
CA THR A 164 -25.01 -12.99 2.83
C THR A 164 -24.22 -12.59 4.06
N VAL A 165 -24.00 -11.29 4.23
CA VAL A 165 -23.38 -10.72 5.44
C VAL A 165 -24.14 -9.47 5.85
N GLN A 166 -24.36 -9.29 7.14
CA GLN A 166 -24.93 -8.06 7.68
C GLN A 166 -23.83 -7.00 7.77
N VAL A 167 -24.09 -5.84 7.20
CA VAL A 167 -23.17 -4.70 7.23
C VAL A 167 -23.93 -3.46 7.66
N ARG A 168 -23.24 -2.56 8.35
CA ARG A 168 -23.81 -1.26 8.69
C ARG A 168 -23.87 -0.40 7.43
N CYS A 169 -25.03 0.19 7.17
CA CYS A 169 -25.26 1.21 6.16
C CYS A 169 -25.30 2.59 6.82
N ILE A 170 -24.68 3.57 6.17
CA ILE A 170 -24.70 4.99 6.57
C ILE A 170 -25.08 5.85 5.37
N THR A 171 -25.49 7.09 5.63
CA THR A 171 -25.64 8.13 4.60
C THR A 171 -24.37 9.00 4.55
N LEU A 172 -24.04 9.58 3.38
CA LEU A 172 -22.93 10.53 3.31
C LEU A 172 -23.27 11.82 4.08
N ASP A 173 -24.53 12.25 4.08
CA ASP A 173 -24.98 13.40 4.86
C ASP A 173 -24.71 13.19 6.35
N GLY A 174 -25.14 12.06 6.91
CA GLY A 174 -24.92 11.72 8.32
C GLY A 174 -23.43 11.52 8.65
N TYR A 175 -22.64 11.00 7.71
CA TYR A 175 -21.19 10.90 7.88
C TYR A 175 -20.53 12.27 7.97
N CYS A 176 -20.84 13.17 7.02
CA CYS A 176 -20.28 14.52 6.99
C CYS A 176 -20.66 15.31 8.24
N GLU A 177 -21.92 15.20 8.69
CA GLU A 177 -22.41 15.85 9.92
C GLU A 177 -21.63 15.38 11.16
N ARG A 178 -21.45 14.06 11.33
CA ARG A 178 -20.76 13.52 12.52
C ARG A 178 -19.26 13.70 12.51
N SER A 179 -18.65 13.67 11.33
CA SER A 179 -17.19 13.74 11.19
C SER A 179 -16.68 15.16 11.01
N GLU A 180 -17.57 16.11 10.66
CA GLU A 180 -17.24 17.46 10.23
C GLU A 180 -16.31 17.48 8.99
N ILE A 181 -16.32 16.40 8.20
CA ILE A 181 -15.52 16.26 6.97
C ILE A 181 -16.46 16.33 5.77
N ALA A 182 -16.23 17.30 4.88
CA ALA A 182 -16.92 17.42 3.60
C ALA A 182 -15.96 17.14 2.42
N PRO A 183 -16.34 16.27 1.46
CA PRO A 183 -15.53 15.98 0.29
C PRO A 183 -15.54 17.14 -0.71
N HIS A 184 -14.43 17.30 -1.42
CA HIS A 184 -14.34 18.12 -2.64
C HIS A 184 -14.57 17.27 -3.89
N VAL A 185 -14.24 15.97 -3.79
CA VAL A 185 -14.36 14.97 -4.85
C VAL A 185 -14.92 13.68 -4.25
N VAL A 186 -15.85 13.03 -4.95
CA VAL A 186 -16.44 11.74 -4.57
C VAL A 186 -16.37 10.78 -5.77
N LYS A 187 -15.83 9.58 -5.58
CA LYS A 187 -16.02 8.45 -6.49
C LYS A 187 -17.09 7.53 -5.90
N ILE A 188 -18.07 7.14 -6.72
CA ILE A 188 -19.13 6.21 -6.36
C ILE A 188 -19.05 5.02 -7.32
N ASP A 189 -18.89 3.83 -6.74
CA ASP A 189 -18.73 2.56 -7.44
C ASP A 189 -19.31 1.41 -6.60
N THR A 190 -20.63 1.28 -6.56
CA THR A 190 -21.33 0.44 -5.57
C THR A 190 -22.16 -0.68 -6.19
N GLU A 191 -21.80 -1.12 -7.40
CA GLU A 191 -22.36 -2.28 -8.08
C GLU A 191 -23.90 -2.27 -8.08
N THR A 192 -24.50 -1.22 -8.66
CA THR A 192 -25.96 -0.94 -8.79
C THR A 192 -26.63 -0.22 -7.62
N PHE A 193 -25.87 0.26 -6.63
CA PHE A 193 -26.41 0.98 -5.48
C PHE A 193 -26.15 2.49 -5.51
N GLU A 194 -25.75 3.03 -6.67
CA GLU A 194 -25.26 4.40 -6.79
C GLU A 194 -26.37 5.44 -6.59
N GLU A 195 -27.58 5.14 -7.05
CA GLU A 195 -28.74 6.00 -6.84
C GLU A 195 -29.07 6.15 -5.35
N ALA A 196 -28.93 5.07 -4.56
CA ALA A 196 -29.16 5.12 -3.13
C ALA A 196 -28.07 5.93 -2.40
N VAL A 197 -26.80 5.80 -2.82
CA VAL A 197 -25.70 6.65 -2.31
C VAL A 197 -26.01 8.13 -2.55
N LEU A 198 -26.44 8.49 -3.77
CA LEU A 198 -26.76 9.87 -4.11
C LEU A 198 -27.96 10.40 -3.31
N ARG A 199 -29.01 9.58 -3.12
CA ARG A 199 -30.16 9.92 -2.26
C ARG A 199 -29.77 10.17 -0.81
N GLY A 200 -28.78 9.44 -0.28
CA GLY A 200 -28.24 9.66 1.07
C GLY A 200 -27.18 10.77 1.16
N SER A 201 -27.04 11.59 0.11
CA SER A 201 -26.05 12.67 0.05
C SER A 201 -26.65 14.03 -0.34
N VAL A 202 -27.98 14.16 -0.39
CA VAL A 202 -28.66 15.33 -0.98
C VAL A 202 -28.25 16.64 -0.31
N GLU A 203 -28.08 16.65 1.02
CA GLU A 203 -27.68 17.87 1.73
C GLU A 203 -26.22 18.23 1.47
N LEU A 204 -25.33 17.23 1.41
CA LEU A 204 -23.95 17.38 0.93
C LEU A 204 -23.93 17.95 -0.49
N LEU A 205 -24.72 17.40 -1.41
CA LEU A 205 -24.73 17.84 -2.81
C LEU A 205 -25.14 19.30 -2.93
N LYS A 206 -26.18 19.73 -2.21
CA LYS A 206 -26.68 21.12 -2.21
C LYS A 206 -25.75 22.11 -1.54
N ARG A 207 -25.03 21.69 -0.49
CA ARG A 207 -24.17 22.60 0.30
C ARG A 207 -22.77 22.69 -0.29
N GLN A 208 -22.19 21.54 -0.61
CA GLN A 208 -20.79 21.40 -0.95
C GLN A 208 -20.55 21.38 -2.46
N HIS A 209 -21.50 20.89 -3.27
CA HIS A 209 -21.32 20.71 -4.71
C HIS A 209 -19.98 20.04 -5.10
N PRO A 210 -19.60 18.88 -4.53
CA PRO A 210 -18.34 18.22 -4.87
C PRO A 210 -18.31 17.77 -6.34
N PHE A 211 -17.13 17.56 -6.91
CA PHE A 211 -17.03 16.79 -8.16
C PHE A 211 -17.41 15.34 -7.87
N ILE A 212 -18.24 14.73 -8.72
CA ILE A 212 -18.67 13.34 -8.51
C ILE A 212 -18.39 12.54 -9.76
N VAL A 213 -17.66 11.45 -9.60
CA VAL A 213 -17.56 10.40 -10.61
C VAL A 213 -18.42 9.23 -10.14
N VAL A 214 -19.40 8.83 -10.94
CA VAL A 214 -20.34 7.76 -10.59
C VAL A 214 -20.44 6.73 -11.72
N GLU A 215 -20.32 5.45 -11.39
CA GLU A 215 -20.53 4.36 -12.35
C GLU A 215 -22.02 4.00 -12.43
N VAL A 216 -22.65 4.12 -13.61
CA VAL A 216 -24.09 3.86 -13.77
C VAL A 216 -24.32 2.63 -14.64
N LEU A 217 -24.61 1.51 -13.98
CA LEU A 217 -24.84 0.23 -14.65
C LEU A 217 -26.28 0.10 -15.18
N GLN A 218 -26.46 -0.26 -16.45
CA GLN A 218 -27.79 -0.48 -17.05
C GLN A 218 -28.58 -1.62 -16.38
N LYS A 219 -27.88 -2.60 -15.78
CA LYS A 219 -28.49 -3.74 -15.07
C LYS A 219 -29.07 -3.38 -13.69
N ALA A 220 -28.93 -2.14 -13.23
CA ALA A 220 -29.46 -1.66 -11.96
C ALA A 220 -30.99 -1.48 -11.94
N GLY A 221 -31.67 -1.66 -13.07
CA GLY A 221 -33.10 -1.35 -13.27
C GLY A 221 -33.27 -0.34 -14.41
N ALA A 222 -34.32 -0.51 -15.22
CA ALA A 222 -34.51 0.27 -16.45
C ALA A 222 -34.59 1.80 -16.23
N ASP A 223 -34.85 2.23 -14.99
CA ASP A 223 -35.11 3.61 -14.58
C ASP A 223 -34.04 4.19 -13.62
N THR A 224 -32.97 3.46 -13.27
CA THR A 224 -31.93 3.96 -12.35
C THR A 224 -31.25 5.24 -12.86
N ALA A 225 -30.86 5.26 -14.13
CA ALA A 225 -30.25 6.44 -14.76
C ALA A 225 -31.23 7.64 -14.79
N GLU A 226 -32.52 7.38 -14.98
CA GLU A 226 -33.56 8.41 -14.95
C GLU A 226 -33.75 8.99 -13.54
N ARG A 227 -33.79 8.14 -12.51
CA ARG A 227 -33.88 8.58 -11.10
C ARG A 227 -32.67 9.41 -10.69
N ILE A 228 -31.45 9.00 -11.06
CA ILE A 228 -30.24 9.79 -10.80
C ILE A 228 -30.32 11.13 -11.54
N THR A 229 -30.67 11.11 -12.83
CA THR A 229 -30.83 12.35 -13.63
C THR A 229 -31.80 13.31 -12.96
N LYS A 230 -32.96 12.83 -12.53
CA LYS A 230 -33.96 13.65 -11.84
C LYS A 230 -33.40 14.23 -10.54
N LEU A 231 -32.76 13.40 -9.70
CA LEU A 231 -32.18 13.85 -8.43
C LEU A 231 -31.13 14.96 -8.64
N ILE A 232 -30.22 14.78 -9.59
CA ILE A 232 -29.16 15.78 -9.85
C ILE A 232 -29.74 17.07 -10.44
N ARG A 233 -30.78 16.98 -11.27
CA ARG A 233 -31.52 18.17 -11.74
C ARG A 233 -32.24 18.90 -10.61
N ASP A 234 -32.85 18.16 -9.69
CA ASP A 234 -33.56 18.72 -8.53
C ASP A 234 -32.59 19.39 -7.54
N VAL A 235 -31.37 18.86 -7.38
CA VAL A 235 -30.28 19.52 -6.64
C VAL A 235 -29.79 20.76 -7.37
N GLY A 236 -29.61 20.68 -8.70
CA GLY A 236 -29.09 21.76 -9.54
C GLY A 236 -27.57 21.94 -9.40
N GLY A 237 -27.00 22.84 -10.21
CA GLY A 237 -25.59 23.23 -10.11
C GLY A 237 -24.57 22.24 -10.69
N TYR A 238 -25.01 21.18 -11.37
CA TYR A 238 -24.14 20.20 -12.00
C TYR A 238 -24.23 20.19 -13.53
N ILE A 239 -23.09 20.01 -14.18
CA ILE A 239 -22.96 19.71 -15.61
C ILE A 239 -22.59 18.24 -15.74
N LEU A 240 -23.29 17.51 -16.60
CA LEU A 240 -23.11 16.07 -16.78
C LEU A 240 -22.18 15.82 -17.97
N TYR A 241 -21.07 15.13 -17.70
CA TYR A 241 -20.14 14.64 -18.72
C TYR A 241 -20.11 13.13 -18.69
N ARG A 242 -20.20 12.50 -19.86
CA ARG A 242 -19.96 11.06 -19.96
C ARG A 242 -18.45 10.84 -20.09
N ILE A 243 -17.87 9.99 -19.24
CA ILE A 243 -16.44 9.68 -19.31
C ILE A 243 -16.20 8.66 -20.41
N THR A 244 -15.59 9.11 -21.50
CA THR A 244 -15.25 8.30 -22.68
C THR A 244 -13.74 8.32 -22.95
N ASP A 245 -13.30 7.61 -23.98
CA ASP A 245 -11.92 7.68 -24.47
C ASP A 245 -11.65 8.90 -25.38
N ALA A 246 -12.66 9.76 -25.59
CA ALA A 246 -12.53 11.00 -26.35
C ALA A 246 -11.60 12.01 -25.66
N ASP A 247 -10.95 12.86 -26.44
CA ASP A 247 -10.07 13.92 -25.92
C ASP A 247 -10.85 15.02 -25.20
N VAL A 248 -12.09 15.27 -25.63
CA VAL A 248 -13.02 16.22 -25.01
C VAL A 248 -14.28 15.48 -24.59
N LEU A 249 -14.71 15.65 -23.34
CA LEU A 249 -15.94 15.03 -22.85
C LEU A 249 -17.15 15.87 -23.26
N GLU A 250 -18.16 15.20 -23.80
CA GLU A 250 -19.40 15.86 -24.22
C GLU A 250 -20.32 16.13 -23.02
N ARG A 251 -21.02 17.27 -23.08
CA ARG A 251 -22.10 17.59 -22.14
C ARG A 251 -23.35 16.81 -22.51
N HIS A 252 -24.09 16.39 -21.50
CA HIS A 252 -25.39 15.76 -21.70
C HIS A 252 -26.44 16.37 -20.77
N ASP A 253 -27.70 16.33 -21.22
CA ASP A 253 -28.83 16.77 -20.41
C ASP A 253 -29.26 15.71 -19.38
N ALA A 254 -28.90 14.44 -19.61
CA ALA A 254 -29.33 13.31 -18.80
C ALA A 254 -28.26 12.21 -18.76
N ILE A 255 -28.23 11.48 -17.65
CA ILE A 255 -27.47 10.23 -17.53
C ILE A 255 -28.22 9.14 -18.27
N THR A 256 -27.51 8.40 -19.12
CA THR A 256 -28.03 7.25 -19.86
C THR A 256 -27.17 6.02 -19.58
N GLY A 257 -27.78 4.83 -19.53
CA GLY A 257 -27.01 3.58 -19.48
C GLY A 257 -26.30 3.30 -20.80
N SER A 258 -25.17 2.56 -20.76
CA SER A 258 -24.55 2.05 -21.98
C SER A 258 -25.12 0.70 -22.40
N SER A 259 -25.44 0.56 -23.69
CA SER A 259 -25.91 -0.70 -24.29
C SER A 259 -24.80 -1.67 -24.65
N ASP A 260 -23.55 -1.19 -24.81
CA ASP A 260 -22.37 -1.98 -25.14
C ASP A 260 -21.57 -2.47 -23.91
N GLY A 261 -21.88 -1.93 -22.72
CA GLY A 261 -21.17 -2.23 -21.48
C GLY A 261 -19.87 -1.43 -21.28
N ASP A 262 -19.54 -0.52 -22.20
CA ASP A 262 -18.39 0.38 -22.11
C ASP A 262 -18.83 1.79 -21.64
N HIS A 263 -17.90 2.58 -21.09
CA HIS A 263 -18.13 3.98 -20.68
C HIS A 263 -19.35 4.19 -19.76
N LEU A 264 -19.33 3.48 -18.63
CA LEU A 264 -20.38 3.47 -17.61
C LEU A 264 -20.23 4.64 -16.62
N ASN A 265 -19.06 5.29 -16.58
CA ASN A 265 -18.77 6.35 -15.62
C ASN A 265 -19.22 7.73 -16.15
N TRP A 266 -19.82 8.50 -15.25
CA TRP A 266 -20.26 9.87 -15.47
C TRP A 266 -19.56 10.81 -14.51
N LEU A 267 -19.12 11.98 -15.00
CA LEU A 267 -18.64 13.08 -14.19
C LEU A 267 -19.75 14.12 -14.04
N LEU A 268 -20.16 14.37 -12.80
CA LEU A 268 -21.04 15.46 -12.41
C LEU A 268 -20.13 16.58 -11.91
N SER A 269 -19.95 17.60 -12.73
CA SER A 269 -19.04 18.70 -12.45
C SER A 269 -19.82 19.92 -11.94
N PRO A 270 -19.40 20.56 -10.84
CA PRO A 270 -20.00 21.80 -10.35
C PRO A 270 -19.56 23.04 -11.16
N VAL A 271 -18.60 22.86 -12.08
CA VAL A 271 -18.05 23.92 -12.92
C VAL A 271 -17.89 23.46 -14.36
N GLU A 272 -17.80 24.43 -15.27
CA GLU A 272 -17.51 24.17 -16.67
C GLU A 272 -16.08 23.66 -16.86
N LEU A 273 -15.89 22.66 -17.73
CA LEU A 273 -14.57 22.12 -18.05
C LEU A 273 -14.08 22.72 -19.37
N GLY A 274 -12.90 23.32 -19.35
CA GLY A 274 -12.28 23.95 -20.53
C GLY A 274 -11.14 23.13 -21.13
N ASP A 275 -10.53 23.68 -22.18
CA ASP A 275 -9.44 23.05 -22.92
C ASP A 275 -8.25 22.64 -22.04
N ASP A 276 -7.94 23.42 -21.00
CA ASP A 276 -6.87 23.09 -20.04
C ASP A 276 -7.14 21.79 -19.27
N PHE A 277 -8.40 21.54 -18.92
CA PHE A 277 -8.82 20.30 -18.27
C PHE A 277 -8.67 19.12 -19.22
N PHE A 278 -9.16 19.26 -20.45
CA PHE A 278 -9.10 18.20 -21.47
C PHE A 278 -7.65 17.89 -21.90
N GLY A 279 -6.80 18.90 -22.01
CA GLY A 279 -5.36 18.73 -22.23
C GLY A 279 -4.68 17.98 -21.09
N THR A 280 -5.00 18.32 -19.84
CA THR A 280 -4.50 17.63 -18.64
C THR A 280 -4.99 16.17 -18.61
N MET A 281 -6.25 15.92 -18.93
CA MET A 281 -6.86 14.59 -19.01
C MET A 281 -6.20 13.70 -20.06
N ALA A 282 -6.00 14.23 -21.28
CA ALA A 282 -5.34 13.49 -22.35
C ALA A 282 -3.91 13.08 -21.97
N ALA A 283 -3.17 13.97 -21.29
CA ALA A 283 -1.84 13.67 -20.81
C ALA A 283 -1.84 12.62 -19.69
N TRP A 284 -2.81 12.68 -18.75
CA TRP A 284 -2.97 11.63 -17.72
C TRP A 284 -3.31 10.28 -18.33
N ARG A 285 -4.22 10.25 -19.31
CA ARG A 285 -4.58 9.03 -20.05
C ARG A 285 -3.35 8.37 -20.66
N LYS A 286 -2.43 9.14 -21.24
CA LYS A 286 -1.15 8.63 -21.75
C LYS A 286 -0.29 8.02 -20.63
N SER A 287 -0.06 8.78 -19.55
CA SER A 287 0.74 8.33 -18.39
C SER A 287 0.19 7.03 -17.77
N ILE A 288 -1.13 6.94 -17.61
CA ILE A 288 -1.80 5.76 -17.07
C ILE A 288 -1.65 4.54 -18.00
N ARG A 289 -1.76 4.71 -19.32
CA ARG A 289 -1.58 3.61 -20.29
C ARG A 289 -0.16 3.04 -20.28
N GLU A 290 0.83 3.84 -19.91
CA GLU A 290 2.22 3.40 -19.78
C GLU A 290 2.44 2.52 -18.52
N CYS A 291 1.55 2.62 -17.51
CA CYS A 291 1.57 1.78 -16.30
C CYS A 291 1.05 0.36 -16.60
N THR A 292 1.93 -0.48 -17.13
CA THR A 292 1.65 -1.86 -17.54
C THR A 292 2.17 -2.90 -16.54
N LYS A 293 1.87 -4.18 -16.78
CA LYS A 293 2.48 -5.29 -16.01
C LYS A 293 4.01 -5.25 -16.04
N SER A 294 4.62 -4.89 -17.17
CA SER A 294 6.08 -4.79 -17.30
C SER A 294 6.69 -3.65 -16.50
N THR A 295 5.92 -2.60 -16.20
CA THR A 295 6.38 -1.50 -15.35
C THR A 295 6.12 -1.75 -13.87
N ASN A 296 5.37 -2.79 -13.50
CA ASN A 296 5.13 -3.22 -12.12
C ASN A 296 6.35 -3.95 -11.54
N VAL A 297 7.46 -3.25 -11.48
CA VAL A 297 8.70 -3.72 -10.88
C VAL A 297 8.74 -3.33 -9.41
N ALA A 298 9.39 -4.15 -8.58
CA ALA A 298 9.67 -3.72 -7.21
C ALA A 298 10.52 -2.44 -7.27
N PRO A 299 10.16 -1.37 -6.54
CA PRO A 299 11.00 -0.19 -6.45
C PRO A 299 12.36 -0.67 -5.99
N ARG A 300 13.41 -0.24 -6.71
CA ARG A 300 14.77 -0.36 -6.19
C ARG A 300 14.76 0.48 -4.93
N VAL A 301 14.77 -0.18 -3.76
CA VAL A 301 14.70 0.50 -2.46
C VAL A 301 15.77 1.59 -2.42
N GLY A 302 15.30 2.83 -2.38
CA GLY A 302 16.10 4.05 -2.38
C GLY A 302 15.30 5.17 -3.05
N ARG A 303 14.88 6.19 -2.29
CA ARG A 303 14.61 7.51 -2.87
C ARG A 303 15.74 7.80 -3.86
N ALA A 304 15.42 8.33 -5.04
CA ALA A 304 16.43 8.67 -6.04
C ALA A 304 17.51 9.53 -5.37
N VAL A 305 18.60 8.88 -5.00
CA VAL A 305 19.84 9.57 -4.67
C VAL A 305 20.23 10.20 -5.99
N PRO A 306 20.51 11.52 -6.05
CA PRO A 306 21.11 12.10 -7.24
C PRO A 306 22.22 11.17 -7.71
N ALA A 307 22.32 10.87 -9.01
CA ALA A 307 23.20 9.81 -9.54
C ALA A 307 24.66 9.92 -9.03
N GLU A 308 25.06 11.10 -8.58
CA GLU A 308 26.29 11.38 -7.86
C GLU A 308 26.38 10.79 -6.44
N GLY A 309 25.40 11.01 -5.56
CA GLY A 309 25.40 10.48 -4.20
C GLY A 309 25.42 8.94 -4.16
N GLY A 310 24.77 8.29 -5.14
CA GLY A 310 24.83 6.82 -5.30
C GLY A 310 26.23 6.33 -5.69
N ARG A 311 26.90 7.03 -6.62
CA ARG A 311 28.28 6.71 -7.02
C ARG A 311 29.27 6.89 -5.86
N ILE A 312 29.11 7.96 -5.08
CA ILE A 312 29.96 8.25 -3.92
C ILE A 312 29.73 7.21 -2.81
N LEU A 313 28.49 6.79 -2.58
CA LEU A 313 28.16 5.72 -1.63
C LEU A 313 28.87 4.40 -2.00
N GLU A 314 28.93 4.03 -3.28
CA GLU A 314 29.66 2.84 -3.73
C GLU A 314 31.19 2.98 -3.63
N ALA A 315 31.73 4.19 -3.81
CA ALA A 315 33.13 4.46 -3.53
C ALA A 315 33.45 4.33 -2.04
N ALA A 316 32.58 4.85 -1.16
CA ALA A 316 32.71 4.73 0.29
C ALA A 316 32.70 3.26 0.74
N LYS A 317 31.77 2.45 0.20
CA LYS A 317 31.72 1.00 0.46
C LYS A 317 33.01 0.28 0.06
N ARG A 318 33.59 0.62 -1.09
CA ARG A 318 34.87 0.06 -1.55
C ARG A 318 36.03 0.43 -0.65
N ALA A 319 36.15 1.71 -0.26
CA ALA A 319 37.18 2.15 0.68
C ALA A 319 37.06 1.42 2.03
N ARG A 320 35.84 1.27 2.56
CA ARG A 320 35.57 0.53 3.80
C ARG A 320 35.99 -0.94 3.70
N LEU A 321 35.67 -1.60 2.58
CA LEU A 321 36.07 -3.00 2.35
C LEU A 321 37.57 -3.17 2.18
N ALA A 322 38.27 -2.14 1.69
CA ALA A 322 39.73 -2.10 1.60
C ALA A 322 40.43 -1.78 2.94
N GLY A 323 39.68 -1.50 4.01
CA GLY A 323 40.22 -1.09 5.31
C GLY A 323 40.66 0.37 5.39
N ASP A 324 40.38 1.18 4.36
CA ASP A 324 40.65 2.62 4.38
C ASP A 324 39.49 3.36 5.06
N THR A 325 39.53 3.36 6.39
CA THR A 325 38.50 3.95 7.25
C THR A 325 38.38 5.46 7.03
N ALA A 326 39.49 6.18 6.83
CA ALA A 326 39.49 7.63 6.69
C ALA A 326 38.78 8.06 5.39
N THR A 327 39.14 7.44 4.26
CA THR A 327 38.46 7.69 2.98
C THR A 327 37.00 7.25 3.03
N ALA A 328 36.71 6.12 3.69
CA ALA A 328 35.34 5.63 3.83
C ALA A 328 34.45 6.63 4.58
N VAL A 329 34.88 7.15 5.74
CA VAL A 329 34.11 8.15 6.50
C VAL A 329 33.87 9.40 5.65
N ALA A 330 34.91 9.99 5.06
CA ALA A 330 34.78 11.20 4.27
C ALA A 330 33.78 11.04 3.10
N ARG A 331 33.82 9.90 2.40
CA ARG A 331 32.89 9.62 1.30
C ARG A 331 31.47 9.30 1.77
N TYR A 332 31.31 8.67 2.93
CA TYR A 332 29.97 8.49 3.49
C TYR A 332 29.37 9.83 3.96
N GLU A 333 30.15 10.75 4.53
CA GLU A 333 29.69 12.10 4.89
C GLU A 333 29.27 12.90 3.65
N GLU A 334 30.08 12.86 2.60
CA GLU A 334 29.77 13.47 1.30
C GLU A 334 28.48 12.89 0.69
N ALA A 335 28.35 11.56 0.65
CA ALA A 335 27.14 10.89 0.16
C ALA A 335 25.91 11.26 1.00
N ALA A 336 26.05 11.36 2.32
CA ALA A 336 24.98 11.77 3.22
C ALA A 336 24.52 13.22 2.93
N GLY A 337 25.47 14.14 2.70
CA GLY A 337 25.17 15.53 2.31
C GLY A 337 24.40 15.65 0.99
N LEU A 338 24.54 14.65 0.11
CA LEU A 338 23.82 14.53 -1.16
C LEU A 338 22.52 13.71 -1.06
N GLY A 339 22.07 13.39 0.16
CA GLY A 339 20.80 12.69 0.39
C GLY A 339 20.87 11.16 0.32
N ALA A 340 22.06 10.55 0.27
CA ALA A 340 22.21 9.10 0.36
C ALA A 340 22.01 8.62 1.80
N THR A 341 20.75 8.40 2.19
CA THR A 341 20.35 8.08 3.57
C THR A 341 21.03 6.82 4.14
N THR A 342 21.33 5.82 3.31
CA THR A 342 22.11 4.62 3.71
C THR A 342 23.50 4.96 4.24
N ALA A 343 24.09 6.09 3.83
CA ALA A 343 25.38 6.53 4.35
C ALA A 343 25.34 6.78 5.86
N HIS A 344 24.22 7.28 6.39
CA HIS A 344 24.03 7.45 7.83
C HIS A 344 24.08 6.14 8.61
N TYR A 345 23.60 5.03 8.05
CA TYR A 345 23.77 3.72 8.68
C TYR A 345 25.27 3.34 8.79
N TRP A 346 26.05 3.57 7.73
CA TRP A 346 27.46 3.20 7.72
C TRP A 346 28.31 4.10 8.61
N LEU A 347 28.05 5.42 8.60
CA LEU A 347 28.67 6.36 9.54
C LEU A 347 28.39 5.97 10.99
N GLY A 348 27.14 5.61 11.29
CA GLY A 348 26.77 5.13 12.62
C GLY A 348 27.52 3.86 13.01
N ARG A 349 27.57 2.86 12.13
CA ARG A 349 28.29 1.60 12.37
C ARG A 349 29.79 1.81 12.59
N MET A 350 30.42 2.66 11.79
CA MET A 350 31.85 2.95 11.92
C MET A 350 32.15 3.72 13.21
N ALA A 351 31.24 4.60 13.65
CA ALA A 351 31.35 5.26 14.94
C ALA A 351 31.20 4.27 16.12
N GLU A 352 30.32 3.27 16.01
CA GLU A 352 30.24 2.20 17.03
C GLU A 352 31.55 1.39 17.12
N ASP A 353 32.22 1.14 15.99
CA ASP A 353 33.47 0.38 15.97
C ASP A 353 34.61 1.12 16.72
N THR A 354 34.52 2.44 16.87
CA THR A 354 35.40 3.27 17.70
C THR A 354 34.79 3.68 19.04
N ALA A 355 33.68 3.05 19.46
CA ALA A 355 32.92 3.38 20.67
C ALA A 355 32.43 4.84 20.77
N ALA A 356 32.32 5.56 19.63
CA ALA A 356 31.79 6.91 19.55
C ALA A 356 30.25 6.88 19.50
N TYR A 357 29.62 6.45 20.58
CA TYR A 357 28.18 6.13 20.60
C TYR A 357 27.26 7.32 20.40
N GLU A 358 27.64 8.53 20.83
CA GLU A 358 26.85 9.75 20.57
C GLU A 358 26.80 10.08 19.07
N VAL A 359 27.94 9.96 18.38
CA VAL A 359 28.03 10.14 16.92
C VAL A 359 27.24 9.07 16.20
N SER A 360 27.33 7.82 16.67
CA SER A 360 26.53 6.71 16.16
C SER A 360 25.04 6.98 16.27
N LEU A 361 24.58 7.37 17.48
CA LEU A 361 23.17 7.65 17.74
C LEU A 361 22.64 8.78 16.85
N ARG A 362 23.42 9.86 16.69
CA ARG A 362 23.06 10.97 15.80
C ARG A 362 22.83 10.48 14.37
N HIS A 363 23.77 9.73 13.80
CA HIS A 363 23.62 9.22 12.43
C HIS A 363 22.46 8.23 12.29
N TYR A 364 22.29 7.31 13.23
CA TYR A 364 21.14 6.41 13.21
C TYR A 364 19.81 7.16 13.32
N THR A 365 19.76 8.22 14.13
CA THR A 365 18.56 9.06 14.29
C THR A 365 18.24 9.79 12.99
N THR A 366 19.25 10.42 12.35
CA THR A 366 19.08 11.09 11.05
C THR A 366 18.64 10.11 9.96
N GLY A 367 19.27 8.94 9.86
CA GLY A 367 18.87 7.92 8.89
C GLY A 367 17.47 7.35 9.16
N ALA A 368 17.11 7.13 10.44
CA ALA A 368 15.79 6.63 10.83
C ALA A 368 14.66 7.64 10.61
N ALA A 369 14.95 8.94 10.75
CA ALA A 369 14.04 10.03 10.39
C ALA A 369 13.81 10.10 8.87
N ALA A 370 14.78 9.62 8.08
CA ALA A 370 14.67 9.49 6.63
C ALA A 370 14.18 8.09 6.19
N ASP A 371 13.59 7.32 7.11
CA ASP A 371 13.04 5.98 6.88
C ASP A 371 14.02 4.94 6.30
N GLU A 372 15.33 5.14 6.49
CA GLU A 372 16.36 4.17 6.05
C GLU A 372 16.33 2.92 6.96
N PRO A 373 15.93 1.74 6.45
CA PRO A 373 15.68 0.59 7.31
C PRO A 373 16.93 0.09 8.05
N ALA A 374 18.12 0.25 7.46
CA ALA A 374 19.35 -0.13 8.13
C ALA A 374 19.68 0.80 9.32
N ALA A 375 19.37 2.08 9.21
CA ALA A 375 19.55 3.08 10.25
C ALA A 375 18.49 2.94 11.35
N ILE A 376 17.23 2.67 11.00
CA ILE A 376 16.15 2.33 11.96
C ILE A 376 16.59 1.16 12.86
N ARG A 377 17.09 0.07 12.24
CA ARG A 377 17.62 -1.09 12.98
C ARG A 377 18.85 -0.73 13.84
N GLY A 378 19.74 0.13 13.33
CA GLY A 378 20.87 0.66 14.09
C GLY A 378 20.42 1.41 15.35
N LEU A 379 19.42 2.28 15.21
CA LEU A 379 18.83 3.05 16.30
C LEU A 379 18.16 2.13 17.32
N ALA A 380 17.41 1.13 16.85
CA ALA A 380 16.78 0.15 17.73
C ALA A 380 17.81 -0.58 18.61
N ARG A 381 18.94 -1.00 18.03
CA ARG A 381 20.02 -1.63 18.80
C ARG A 381 20.67 -0.68 19.79
N ALA A 382 20.80 0.60 19.44
CA ALA A 382 21.31 1.61 20.38
C ALA A 382 20.42 1.70 21.63
N TYR A 383 19.10 1.77 21.45
CA TYR A 383 18.12 1.75 22.55
C TYR A 383 18.10 0.42 23.31
N ALA A 384 18.13 -0.73 22.62
CA ALA A 384 18.11 -2.04 23.26
C ALA A 384 19.33 -2.29 24.17
N LEU A 385 20.49 -1.76 23.77
CA LEU A 385 21.77 -1.96 24.44
C LEU A 385 22.20 -0.79 25.34
N GLY A 386 21.49 0.35 25.30
CA GLY A 386 21.88 1.57 26.01
C GLY A 386 23.17 2.21 25.49
N ARG A 387 23.39 2.19 24.16
CA ARG A 387 24.60 2.73 23.52
C ARG A 387 24.41 4.19 23.12
N GLY A 388 24.99 5.10 23.90
CA GLY A 388 24.88 6.55 23.66
C GLY A 388 23.50 7.13 23.99
N VAL A 389 22.59 6.29 24.50
CA VAL A 389 21.24 6.64 24.95
C VAL A 389 20.88 5.73 26.13
N ASP A 390 19.96 6.16 26.97
CA ASP A 390 19.41 5.29 28.02
C ASP A 390 18.76 4.05 27.40
N LYS A 391 18.94 2.91 28.08
CA LYS A 391 18.39 1.64 27.61
C LYS A 391 16.86 1.70 27.64
N ASP A 392 16.25 1.55 26.47
CA ASP A 392 14.80 1.52 26.29
C ASP A 392 14.41 0.40 25.33
N VAL A 393 13.95 -0.71 25.90
CA VAL A 393 13.64 -1.92 25.15
C VAL A 393 12.30 -1.78 24.41
N THR A 394 11.35 -1.04 24.97
CA THR A 394 10.07 -0.73 24.31
C THR A 394 10.32 0.10 23.07
N LYS A 395 11.17 1.13 23.17
CA LYS A 395 11.52 1.96 22.01
C LYS A 395 12.25 1.18 20.94
N ALA A 396 13.14 0.28 21.34
CA ALA A 396 13.80 -0.63 20.42
C ALA A 396 12.80 -1.51 19.66
N GLN A 397 11.79 -2.05 20.35
CA GLN A 397 10.74 -2.84 19.73
C GLN A 397 9.93 -2.02 18.71
N GLU A 398 9.47 -0.82 19.06
CA GLU A 398 8.74 0.07 18.14
C GLU A 398 9.55 0.36 16.87
N LEU A 399 10.84 0.63 17.02
CA LEU A 399 11.74 0.90 15.91
C LEU A 399 11.95 -0.35 15.03
N LEU A 400 12.09 -1.53 15.62
CA LEU A 400 12.20 -2.77 14.85
C LEU A 400 10.89 -3.08 14.11
N GLU A 401 9.73 -2.87 14.73
CA GLU A 401 8.42 -2.99 14.08
C GLU A 401 8.30 -2.03 12.89
N LYS A 402 8.77 -0.78 13.04
CA LYS A 402 8.89 0.18 11.94
C LYS A 402 9.80 -0.38 10.83
N GLY A 403 10.97 -0.92 11.16
CA GLY A 403 11.88 -1.55 10.20
C GLY A 403 11.23 -2.74 9.45
N VAL A 404 10.42 -3.55 10.13
CA VAL A 404 9.64 -4.63 9.52
C VAL A 404 8.59 -4.09 8.55
N ALA A 405 7.93 -2.98 8.88
CA ALA A 405 6.96 -2.34 7.98
C ALA A 405 7.62 -1.91 6.65
N PHE A 406 8.89 -1.49 6.68
CA PHE A 406 9.70 -1.21 5.49
C PHE A 406 10.33 -2.45 4.83
N GLY A 407 9.95 -3.66 5.25
CA GLY A 407 10.41 -4.92 4.66
C GLY A 407 11.82 -5.34 5.06
N ASP A 408 12.42 -4.73 6.09
CA ASP A 408 13.75 -5.13 6.55
C ASP A 408 13.73 -6.46 7.29
N LYS A 409 14.17 -7.50 6.57
CA LYS A 409 14.29 -8.88 7.07
C LYS A 409 15.13 -8.99 8.34
N ARG A 410 16.16 -8.14 8.48
CA ARG A 410 17.05 -8.15 9.66
C ARG A 410 16.32 -7.60 10.89
N SER A 411 15.55 -6.54 10.74
CA SER A 411 14.70 -6.00 11.83
C SER A 411 13.68 -7.03 12.30
N ALA A 412 13.07 -7.81 11.40
CA ALA A 412 12.15 -8.87 11.81
C ALA A 412 12.83 -9.96 12.65
N LEU A 413 14.06 -10.36 12.30
CA LEU A 413 14.84 -11.32 13.07
C LEU A 413 15.29 -10.77 14.42
N GLU A 414 15.73 -9.51 14.47
CA GLU A 414 16.12 -8.85 15.71
C GLU A 414 14.92 -8.65 16.63
N LEU A 415 13.74 -8.30 16.09
CA LEU A 415 12.49 -8.20 16.83
C LEU A 415 12.08 -9.53 17.45
N ALA A 416 12.12 -10.61 16.67
CA ALA A 416 11.79 -11.94 17.18
C ALA A 416 12.73 -12.39 18.31
N LYS A 417 14.02 -12.04 18.23
CA LYS A 417 15.00 -12.28 19.30
C LYS A 417 14.70 -11.42 20.54
N LEU A 418 14.42 -10.14 20.33
CA LEU A 418 14.11 -9.20 21.40
C LEU A 418 12.82 -9.59 22.15
N VAL A 419 11.79 -10.04 21.44
CA VAL A 419 10.55 -10.54 22.05
C VAL A 419 10.78 -11.84 22.80
N LYS A 420 11.62 -12.75 22.28
CA LYS A 420 12.00 -13.98 22.99
C LYS A 420 12.67 -13.71 24.34
N GLU A 421 13.45 -12.65 24.44
CA GLU A 421 14.15 -12.27 25.68
C GLU A 421 13.21 -11.62 26.71
N GLN A 422 12.14 -10.96 26.25
CA GLN A 422 11.21 -10.22 27.11
C GLN A 422 9.95 -10.99 27.51
N SER A 423 9.50 -11.92 26.66
CA SER A 423 8.20 -12.58 26.79
C SER A 423 8.32 -14.11 26.67
N SER A 424 7.26 -14.76 26.20
CA SER A 424 7.19 -16.20 26.01
C SER A 424 7.85 -16.65 24.70
N PRO A 425 8.41 -17.87 24.66
CA PRO A 425 8.82 -18.53 23.42
C PRO A 425 7.72 -18.59 22.35
N GLU A 426 6.45 -18.65 22.76
CA GLU A 426 5.26 -18.66 21.90
C GLU A 426 5.05 -17.31 21.19
N ASP A 427 5.29 -16.19 21.86
CA ASP A 427 5.19 -14.86 21.24
C ASP A 427 6.32 -14.65 20.23
N ALA A 428 7.53 -15.12 20.57
CA ALA A 428 8.67 -15.06 19.67
C ALA A 428 8.43 -15.87 18.39
N MET A 429 7.72 -17.01 18.46
CA MET A 429 7.37 -17.80 17.28
C MET A 429 6.59 -16.99 16.26
N ARG A 430 5.57 -16.24 16.69
CA ARG A 430 4.73 -15.45 15.77
C ARG A 430 5.58 -14.44 14.99
N TRP A 431 6.59 -13.87 15.65
CA TRP A 431 7.54 -12.97 15.00
C TRP A 431 8.54 -13.69 14.11
N TYR A 432 9.00 -14.90 14.46
CA TYR A 432 9.81 -15.71 13.55
C TYR A 432 9.00 -16.18 12.32
N GLU A 433 7.74 -16.55 12.47
CA GLU A 433 6.83 -16.88 11.37
C GLU A 433 6.65 -15.66 10.45
N ARG A 434 6.43 -14.48 11.02
CA ARG A 434 6.36 -13.22 10.26
C ARG A 434 7.69 -12.89 9.56
N ALA A 435 8.83 -13.11 10.22
CA ALA A 435 10.15 -12.93 9.64
C ALA A 435 10.38 -13.90 8.45
N ALA A 436 9.98 -15.16 8.60
CA ALA A 436 10.03 -16.16 7.53
C ALA A 436 9.12 -15.75 6.34
N ALA A 437 7.91 -15.25 6.61
CA ALA A 437 6.95 -14.82 5.60
C ALA A 437 7.47 -13.65 4.73
N ILE A 438 8.30 -12.76 5.29
CA ILE A 438 8.97 -11.69 4.54
C ILE A 438 10.33 -12.12 3.95
N GLY A 439 10.69 -13.39 4.08
CA GLY A 439 11.87 -13.99 3.44
C GLY A 439 13.17 -13.84 4.24
N ALA A 440 13.10 -13.73 5.57
CA ALA A 440 14.24 -13.80 6.46
C ALA A 440 14.59 -15.28 6.75
N THR A 441 15.45 -15.88 5.93
CA THR A 441 15.68 -17.34 5.95
C THR A 441 16.18 -17.88 7.29
N GLN A 442 16.94 -17.09 8.05
CA GLN A 442 17.39 -17.47 9.40
C GLN A 442 16.23 -17.76 10.36
N ALA A 443 15.02 -17.24 10.11
CA ALA A 443 13.86 -17.46 10.97
C ALA A 443 13.44 -18.94 11.00
N TYR A 444 13.61 -19.66 9.89
CA TYR A 444 13.31 -21.10 9.80
C TYR A 444 14.15 -21.92 10.77
N TYR A 445 15.43 -21.56 10.96
CA TYR A 445 16.29 -22.21 11.94
C TYR A 445 15.73 -22.04 13.37
N HIS A 446 15.26 -20.84 13.71
CA HIS A 446 14.71 -20.55 15.02
C HIS A 446 13.37 -21.26 15.26
N LEU A 447 12.50 -21.33 14.25
CA LEU A 447 11.25 -22.10 14.29
C LEU A 447 11.52 -23.59 14.47
N ALA A 448 12.47 -24.14 13.71
CA ALA A 448 12.86 -25.54 13.82
C ALA A 448 13.42 -25.89 15.20
N ARG A 449 14.30 -25.04 15.76
CA ARG A 449 14.86 -25.21 17.11
C ARG A 449 13.78 -25.17 18.18
N TYR A 450 12.81 -24.28 18.07
CA TYR A 450 11.68 -24.22 19.00
C TYR A 450 10.92 -25.55 19.05
N HIS A 451 10.60 -26.13 17.89
CA HIS A 451 9.91 -27.42 17.83
C HIS A 451 10.80 -28.57 18.30
N GLU A 452 12.11 -28.50 18.03
CA GLU A 452 13.09 -29.49 18.52
C GLU A 452 13.15 -29.54 20.05
N ASP A 453 13.18 -28.37 20.71
CA ASP A 453 13.22 -28.27 22.17
C ASP A 453 11.94 -28.84 22.82
N LYS A 454 10.79 -28.76 22.11
CA LYS A 454 9.53 -29.41 22.50
C LYS A 454 9.42 -30.88 22.08
N LYS A 455 10.49 -31.48 21.53
CA LYS A 455 10.53 -32.85 21.01
C LYS A 455 9.51 -33.12 19.88
N GLN A 456 9.07 -32.09 19.18
CA GLN A 456 8.17 -32.16 18.03
C GLN A 456 9.00 -32.32 16.75
N TYR A 457 9.68 -33.46 16.64
CA TYR A 457 10.73 -33.64 15.64
C TYR A 457 10.26 -33.59 14.19
N ASP A 458 9.05 -34.06 13.88
CA ASP A 458 8.49 -33.97 12.51
C ASP A 458 8.33 -32.52 12.07
N ARG A 459 7.78 -31.66 12.95
CA ARG A 459 7.63 -30.22 12.68
C ARG A 459 8.97 -29.50 12.63
N SER A 460 9.90 -29.88 13.50
CA SER A 460 11.27 -29.34 13.50
C SER A 460 11.97 -29.63 12.18
N LEU A 461 11.92 -30.88 11.69
CA LEU A 461 12.51 -31.28 10.43
C LEU A 461 11.86 -30.55 9.24
N ALA A 462 10.54 -30.38 9.23
CA ALA A 462 9.85 -29.63 8.18
C ALA A 462 10.39 -28.19 8.05
N TYR A 463 10.54 -27.47 9.16
CA TYR A 463 11.11 -26.13 9.13
C TYR A 463 12.59 -26.10 8.75
N TYR A 464 13.39 -27.08 9.21
CA TYR A 464 14.78 -27.20 8.77
C TYR A 464 14.88 -27.43 7.26
N LEU A 465 14.05 -28.30 6.68
CA LEU A 465 14.03 -28.53 5.24
C LEU A 465 13.63 -27.25 4.48
N GLU A 466 12.59 -26.56 4.93
CA GLU A 466 12.11 -25.33 4.28
C GLU A 466 13.17 -24.21 4.25
N GLY A 467 13.90 -24.03 5.36
CA GLY A 467 15.01 -23.08 5.43
C GLY A 467 16.23 -23.54 4.61
N ALA A 468 16.52 -24.84 4.60
CA ALA A 468 17.62 -25.42 3.85
C ALA A 468 17.42 -25.30 2.33
N GLU A 469 16.19 -25.49 1.84
CA GLU A 469 15.82 -25.26 0.44
C GLU A 469 16.02 -23.80 0.01
N ARG A 470 15.88 -22.86 0.96
CA ARG A 470 16.11 -21.42 0.76
C ARG A 470 17.56 -21.00 1.00
N GLY A 471 18.48 -21.97 1.14
CA GLY A 471 19.91 -21.72 1.23
C GLY A 471 20.45 -21.43 2.62
N GLU A 472 19.67 -21.58 3.70
CA GLU A 472 20.16 -21.32 5.06
C GLU A 472 21.04 -22.47 5.58
N ALA A 473 22.34 -22.21 5.69
CA ALA A 473 23.32 -23.19 6.11
C ALA A 473 23.06 -23.75 7.52
N ALA A 474 22.53 -22.94 8.45
CA ALA A 474 22.16 -23.42 9.78
C ALA A 474 21.01 -24.44 9.72
N CYS A 475 20.07 -24.26 8.80
CA CYS A 475 18.99 -25.20 8.56
C CYS A 475 19.49 -26.49 7.92
N MET A 476 20.39 -26.41 6.94
CA MET A 476 21.02 -27.59 6.31
C MET A 476 21.73 -28.48 7.35
N ARG A 477 22.48 -27.87 8.30
CA ARG A 477 23.06 -28.60 9.43
C ARG A 477 22.00 -29.24 10.33
N GLY A 478 20.88 -28.54 10.54
CA GLY A 478 19.72 -29.07 11.26
C GLY A 478 19.12 -30.31 10.60
N VAL A 479 18.96 -30.29 9.27
CA VAL A 479 18.50 -31.44 8.48
C VAL A 479 19.49 -32.61 8.60
N ALA A 480 20.79 -32.36 8.45
CA ALA A 480 21.81 -33.40 8.57
C ALA A 480 21.73 -34.10 9.93
N ARG A 481 21.71 -33.31 11.02
CA ARG A 481 21.56 -33.83 12.38
C ARG A 481 20.27 -34.63 12.59
N ALA A 482 19.17 -34.21 11.97
CA ALA A 482 17.89 -34.91 12.06
C ALA A 482 17.97 -36.33 11.46
N TYR A 483 18.61 -36.48 10.30
CA TYR A 483 18.85 -37.79 9.67
C TYR A 483 19.93 -38.62 10.38
N GLU A 484 20.93 -38.02 11.04
CA GLU A 484 21.90 -38.78 11.85
C GLU A 484 21.26 -39.40 13.09
N LEU A 485 20.40 -38.62 13.77
CA LEU A 485 19.82 -38.98 15.06
C LEU A 485 18.44 -39.63 14.96
N GLY A 486 17.86 -39.72 13.76
CA GLY A 486 16.52 -40.25 13.54
C GLY A 486 15.41 -39.36 14.14
N ARG A 487 15.58 -38.03 14.09
CA ARG A 487 14.63 -37.05 14.65
C ARG A 487 13.67 -36.56 13.56
N GLY A 488 12.46 -37.10 13.56
CA GLY A 488 11.43 -36.75 12.58
C GLY A 488 11.61 -37.41 11.21
N ALA A 489 12.64 -38.25 11.08
CA ALA A 489 12.91 -39.11 9.93
C ALA A 489 13.62 -40.38 10.40
N LYS A 490 13.65 -41.41 9.55
CA LYS A 490 14.51 -42.58 9.78
C LYS A 490 15.98 -42.17 9.66
N VAL A 491 16.84 -42.86 10.40
CA VAL A 491 18.28 -42.64 10.30
C VAL A 491 18.76 -42.90 8.87
N ASP A 492 19.43 -41.91 8.29
CA ASP A 492 20.00 -41.98 6.94
C ASP A 492 21.32 -41.21 6.90
N LYS A 493 22.43 -41.95 6.94
CA LYS A 493 23.78 -41.36 7.04
C LYS A 493 24.22 -40.71 5.72
N ASP A 494 23.73 -41.20 4.59
CA ASP A 494 24.12 -40.68 3.27
C ASP A 494 23.41 -39.35 3.00
N LEU A 495 22.10 -39.27 3.31
CA LEU A 495 21.37 -38.00 3.27
C LEU A 495 21.96 -36.98 4.25
N ALA A 496 22.31 -37.42 5.47
CA ALA A 496 22.96 -36.54 6.44
C ALA A 496 24.27 -35.96 5.92
N ALA A 497 25.16 -36.81 5.40
CA ALA A 497 26.44 -36.37 4.81
C ALA A 497 26.23 -35.41 3.62
N GLY A 498 25.23 -35.68 2.78
CA GLY A 498 24.85 -34.82 1.66
C GLY A 498 24.41 -33.42 2.11
N TRP A 499 23.60 -33.33 3.16
CA TRP A 499 23.17 -32.04 3.72
C TRP A 499 24.29 -31.30 4.44
N SER A 500 25.17 -32.00 5.17
CA SER A 500 26.36 -31.41 5.79
C SER A 500 27.30 -30.77 4.76
N LYS A 501 27.58 -31.48 3.67
CA LYS A 501 28.38 -30.95 2.56
C LYS A 501 27.76 -29.69 1.95
N ARG A 502 26.45 -29.70 1.69
CA ARG A 502 25.72 -28.52 1.19
C ARG A 502 25.81 -27.33 2.16
N ALA A 503 25.79 -27.59 3.47
CA ALA A 503 25.93 -26.54 4.48
C ALA A 503 27.33 -25.91 4.46
N GLU A 504 28.38 -26.70 4.26
CA GLU A 504 29.76 -26.22 4.11
C GLU A 504 29.89 -25.36 2.84
N GLU A 505 29.39 -25.85 1.71
CA GLU A 505 29.37 -25.11 0.44
C GLU A 505 28.60 -23.78 0.54
N ALA A 506 27.48 -23.76 1.27
CA ALA A 506 26.69 -22.56 1.51
C ALA A 506 27.36 -21.56 2.47
N THR A 507 28.27 -22.02 3.34
CA THR A 507 29.01 -21.15 4.28
C THR A 507 30.30 -20.60 3.65
N ALA A 508 30.82 -21.24 2.58
CA ALA A 508 32.04 -20.85 1.87
C ALA A 508 31.83 -19.79 0.78
N LYS A 509 30.57 -19.43 0.47
CA LYS A 509 30.19 -18.32 -0.42
C LYS A 509 29.86 -17.08 0.38
#